data_AF-A0A0N5ALN0-F1
#
_entry.id   AF-A0A0N5ALN0-F1
#
_cell.length_a   1.000
_cell.length_b   1.000
_cell.length_c   1.000
_cell.angle_alpha   90.00
_cell.angle_beta   90.00
_cell.angle_gamma   90.00
#
_symmetry.space_group_name_H-M   'P 1'
#
loop_
_entity.id
_entity.type
_entity.pdbx_description
1 polymer ?
#
loop_
_entity_poly.entity_id
_entity_poly.type
_entity_poly.pdbx_seq_one_letter_code
_entity_poly.pdbx_strand_id
1 'polypeptide(L)'
;MNVEVNFVLGVVIFLRLLYIVADFIVRHEKSSWNKAKRRQFVVRIVSLTHAAISGLLTSYGFVDPYLFDCQYGRLVLLFSMGYFLHDCIDMLVYGEGRQYKEYIIHHTLSVIGVISILYSKRLLGLGVICLLVEVQTTFLHLRTILRIFGLNRKNSGLIVFRHVPTSYLLFYISLIEYRAHLLLRILLSCALAFLTYHNCHLQHRFMKMDGYIASENADDDDEIIDPLDKYSETGKTNAHQN
;
A
#
# COMPACT_ATOMS: atom_id res chain seq x y z
N MET A 1 -9.04 -22.63 -11.24
CA MET A 1 -9.48 -22.16 -9.90
C MET A 1 -8.54 -22.65 -8.80
N ASN A 2 -8.34 -23.96 -8.60
CA ASN A 2 -7.48 -24.49 -7.52
C ASN A 2 -6.03 -23.99 -7.57
N VAL A 3 -5.43 -23.90 -8.76
CA VAL A 3 -4.03 -23.42 -8.91
C VAL A 3 -3.86 -21.96 -8.48
N GLU A 4 -4.85 -21.11 -8.75
CA GLU A 4 -4.80 -19.67 -8.43
C GLU A 4 -4.97 -19.44 -6.94
N VAL A 5 -5.92 -20.14 -6.33
CA VAL A 5 -6.13 -20.10 -4.89
C VAL A 5 -4.87 -20.62 -4.19
N ASN A 6 -4.30 -21.72 -4.64
CA ASN A 6 -3.05 -22.26 -4.09
C ASN A 6 -1.89 -21.28 -4.25
N PHE A 7 -1.81 -20.58 -5.39
CA PHE A 7 -0.78 -19.55 -5.62
C PHE A 7 -0.94 -18.38 -4.64
N VAL A 8 -2.15 -17.84 -4.49
CA VAL A 8 -2.46 -16.74 -3.57
C VAL A 8 -2.17 -17.15 -2.12
N LEU A 9 -2.59 -18.36 -1.72
CA LEU A 9 -2.26 -18.91 -0.39
C LEU A 9 -0.75 -19.06 -0.20
N GLY A 10 -0.04 -19.55 -1.21
CA GLY A 10 1.42 -19.64 -1.21
C GLY A 10 2.08 -18.29 -0.98
N VAL A 11 1.58 -17.23 -1.62
CA VAL A 11 2.07 -15.85 -1.43
C VAL A 11 1.78 -15.36 -0.01
N VAL A 12 0.58 -15.59 0.53
CA VAL A 12 0.23 -15.20 1.91
C VAL A 12 1.16 -15.90 2.92
N ILE A 13 1.42 -17.20 2.74
CA ILE A 13 2.33 -17.97 3.59
C ILE A 13 3.76 -17.45 3.46
N PHE A 14 4.24 -17.21 2.24
CA PHE A 14 5.57 -16.66 1.98
C PHE A 14 5.78 -15.31 2.69
N LEU A 15 4.83 -14.38 2.56
CA LEU A 15 4.90 -13.07 3.21
C LEU A 15 4.82 -13.18 4.74
N ARG A 16 4.06 -14.16 5.26
CA ARG A 16 4.03 -14.43 6.70
C ARG A 16 5.37 -14.96 7.21
N LEU A 17 6.03 -15.85 6.47
CA LEU A 17 7.37 -16.33 6.80
C LEU A 17 8.38 -15.18 6.76
N LEU A 18 8.30 -14.32 5.74
CA LEU A 18 9.12 -13.12 5.65
C LEU A 18 8.94 -12.20 6.88
N TYR A 19 7.70 -11.97 7.31
CA TYR A 19 7.39 -11.21 8.52
C TYR A 19 8.08 -11.82 9.75
N ILE A 20 7.94 -13.14 9.95
CA ILE A 20 8.49 -13.85 11.11
C ILE A 20 10.02 -13.78 11.12
N VAL A 21 10.66 -14.00 9.98
CA VAL A 21 12.13 -13.93 9.85
C VAL A 21 12.62 -12.50 10.11
N ALA A 22 11.96 -11.50 9.54
CA ALA A 22 12.31 -10.10 9.75
C ALA A 22 12.12 -9.67 11.21
N ASP A 23 11.02 -10.07 11.87
CA ASP A 23 10.80 -9.79 13.29
C ASP A 23 11.86 -10.50 14.17
N PHE A 24 12.23 -11.73 13.85
CA PHE A 24 13.29 -12.45 14.56
C PHE A 24 14.64 -11.72 14.47
N ILE A 25 15.06 -11.33 13.26
CA ILE A 25 16.31 -10.60 13.04
C ILE A 25 16.29 -9.26 13.78
N VAL A 26 15.20 -8.49 13.68
CA VAL A 26 15.11 -7.16 14.30
C VAL A 26 15.07 -7.26 15.83
N ARG A 27 14.44 -8.30 16.40
CA ARG A 27 14.50 -8.55 17.85
C ARG A 27 15.93 -8.78 18.34
N HIS A 28 16.75 -9.46 17.55
CA HIS A 28 18.14 -9.72 17.87
C HIS A 28 19.01 -8.47 17.73
N GLU A 29 18.93 -7.79 16.57
CA GLU A 29 19.79 -6.66 16.22
C GLU A 29 19.39 -5.34 16.90
N LYS A 30 18.10 -5.17 17.23
CA LYS A 30 17.52 -3.95 17.79
C LYS A 30 16.69 -4.26 19.04
N SER A 31 17.33 -4.90 20.03
CA SER A 31 16.72 -5.26 21.31
C SER A 31 16.17 -4.06 22.09
N SER A 32 16.69 -2.85 21.87
CA SER A 32 16.22 -1.61 22.49
C SER A 32 14.89 -1.08 21.94
N TRP A 33 14.41 -1.59 20.79
CA TRP A 33 13.17 -1.11 20.20
C TRP A 33 11.93 -1.67 20.92
N ASN A 34 10.98 -0.79 21.21
CA ASN A 34 9.68 -1.19 21.73
C ASN A 34 8.92 -2.05 20.70
N LYS A 35 7.89 -2.77 21.17
CA LYS A 35 7.12 -3.71 20.31
C LYS A 35 6.45 -3.01 19.13
N ALA A 36 5.93 -1.79 19.33
CA ALA A 36 5.22 -1.02 18.30
C ALA A 36 6.15 -0.56 17.17
N LYS A 37 7.28 0.06 17.51
CA LYS A 37 8.32 0.50 16.56
C LYS A 37 8.86 -0.67 15.76
N ARG A 38 9.13 -1.81 16.41
CA ARG A 38 9.56 -3.02 15.73
C ARG A 38 8.49 -3.55 14.76
N ARG A 39 7.24 -3.63 15.22
CA ARG A 39 6.14 -4.09 14.37
C ARG A 39 5.98 -3.21 13.13
N GLN A 40 5.95 -1.89 13.31
CA GLN A 40 5.89 -0.92 12.22
C GLN A 40 7.05 -1.09 11.23
N PHE A 41 8.27 -1.33 11.72
CA PHE A 41 9.40 -1.60 10.83
C PHE A 41 9.22 -2.90 10.01
N VAL A 42 8.84 -4.00 10.68
CA VAL A 42 8.70 -5.31 10.04
C VAL A 42 7.58 -5.32 9.00
N VAL A 43 6.41 -4.75 9.30
CA VAL A 43 5.31 -4.66 8.31
C VAL A 43 5.75 -3.84 7.09
N ARG A 44 6.54 -2.77 7.29
CA ARG A 44 7.07 -1.96 6.19
C ARG A 44 8.10 -2.71 5.34
N ILE A 45 8.87 -3.65 5.91
CA ILE A 45 9.72 -4.56 5.12
C ILE A 45 8.87 -5.45 4.22
N VAL A 46 7.78 -6.02 4.73
CA VAL A 46 6.89 -6.88 3.95
C VAL A 46 6.24 -6.08 2.81
N SER A 47 5.70 -4.89 3.11
CA SER A 47 5.16 -3.99 2.09
C SER A 47 6.20 -3.56 1.05
N LEU A 48 7.42 -3.23 1.49
CA LEU A 48 8.52 -2.87 0.58
C LEU A 48 8.91 -4.03 -0.33
N THR A 49 8.93 -5.25 0.20
CA THR A 49 9.23 -6.47 -0.58
C THR A 49 8.16 -6.71 -1.63
N HIS A 50 6.88 -6.60 -1.25
CA HIS A 50 5.79 -6.68 -2.20
C HIS A 50 5.93 -5.64 -3.32
N ALA A 51 6.11 -4.37 -2.95
CA ALA A 51 6.16 -3.26 -3.89
C ALA A 51 7.39 -3.32 -4.83
N ALA A 52 8.53 -3.79 -4.32
CA ALA A 52 9.73 -4.03 -5.12
C ALA A 52 9.53 -5.19 -6.13
N ILE A 53 9.00 -6.33 -5.68
CA ILE A 53 8.76 -7.47 -6.56
C ILE A 53 7.68 -7.14 -7.60
N SER A 54 6.55 -6.57 -7.18
CA SER A 54 5.48 -6.19 -8.11
C SER A 54 5.95 -5.10 -9.07
N GLY A 55 6.77 -4.14 -8.64
CA GLY A 55 7.37 -3.12 -9.50
C GLY A 55 8.35 -3.68 -10.54
N LEU A 56 9.23 -4.59 -10.13
CA LEU A 56 10.14 -5.27 -11.06
C LEU A 56 9.37 -6.12 -12.06
N LEU A 57 8.34 -6.85 -11.61
CA LEU A 57 7.52 -7.65 -12.51
C LEU A 57 6.74 -6.76 -13.49
N THR A 58 6.05 -5.75 -13.01
CA THR A 58 5.29 -4.84 -13.89
C THR A 58 6.18 -4.13 -14.91
N SER A 59 7.38 -3.67 -14.53
CA SER A 59 8.34 -3.03 -15.44
C SER A 59 8.97 -3.99 -16.46
N TYR A 60 9.26 -5.23 -16.07
CA TYR A 60 9.77 -6.26 -16.99
C TYR A 60 8.74 -6.62 -18.08
N GLY A 61 7.45 -6.57 -17.73
CA GLY A 61 6.37 -6.81 -18.69
C GLY A 61 6.06 -5.64 -19.64
N PHE A 62 6.63 -4.45 -19.44
CA PHE A 62 6.31 -3.24 -20.23
C PHE A 62 6.97 -3.20 -21.63
N VAL A 63 7.63 -4.28 -22.06
CA VAL A 63 8.28 -4.36 -23.37
C VAL A 63 7.28 -4.33 -24.53
N ASP A 64 6.02 -4.72 -24.29
CA ASP A 64 4.93 -4.57 -25.27
C ASP A 64 3.54 -4.49 -24.59
N PRO A 65 2.89 -3.31 -24.58
CA PRO A 65 1.55 -3.12 -24.01
C PRO A 65 0.43 -3.96 -24.68
N TYR A 66 0.66 -4.45 -25.90
CA TYR A 66 -0.27 -5.27 -26.68
C TYR A 66 0.02 -6.78 -26.55
N LEU A 67 1.31 -7.17 -26.45
CA LEU A 67 1.74 -8.54 -26.18
C LEU A 67 1.89 -8.85 -24.68
N PHE A 68 1.36 -8.01 -23.80
CA PHE A 68 1.30 -8.29 -22.38
C PHE A 68 0.54 -9.60 -22.18
N ASP A 69 1.28 -10.70 -22.09
CA ASP A 69 0.71 -12.04 -22.05
C ASP A 69 -0.30 -12.06 -20.89
N CYS A 70 -1.53 -12.44 -21.21
CA CYS A 70 -2.62 -12.43 -20.23
C CYS A 70 -2.23 -13.25 -19.00
N GLN A 71 -1.33 -14.23 -19.15
CA GLN A 71 -0.79 -15.02 -18.05
C GLN A 71 0.12 -14.21 -17.13
N TYR A 72 1.02 -13.39 -17.67
CA TYR A 72 1.96 -12.60 -16.87
C TYR A 72 1.23 -11.58 -16.00
N GLY A 73 0.33 -10.79 -16.61
CA GLY A 73 -0.48 -9.83 -15.86
C GLY A 73 -1.33 -10.45 -14.77
N ARG A 74 -1.85 -11.62 -15.06
CA ARG A 74 -2.65 -12.39 -14.12
C ARG A 74 -1.80 -12.87 -12.94
N LEU A 75 -0.58 -13.35 -13.17
CA LEU A 75 0.34 -13.74 -12.09
C LEU A 75 0.70 -12.56 -11.21
N VAL A 76 0.99 -11.39 -11.79
CA VAL A 76 1.30 -10.17 -11.03
C VAL A 76 0.11 -9.72 -10.20
N LEU A 77 -1.10 -9.73 -10.76
CA LEU A 77 -2.33 -9.41 -10.03
C LEU A 77 -2.61 -10.40 -8.90
N LEU A 78 -2.42 -11.70 -9.12
CA LEU A 78 -2.57 -12.73 -8.09
C LEU A 78 -1.54 -12.57 -6.97
N PHE A 79 -0.29 -12.20 -7.31
CA PHE A 79 0.75 -11.91 -6.35
C PHE A 79 0.37 -10.71 -5.46
N SER A 80 -0.09 -9.61 -6.07
CA SER A 80 -0.58 -8.45 -5.32
C SER A 80 -1.82 -8.74 -4.49
N MET A 81 -2.76 -9.55 -4.99
CA MET A 81 -3.92 -9.98 -4.22
C MET A 81 -3.54 -10.76 -2.97
N GLY A 82 -2.55 -11.66 -3.07
CA GLY A 82 -2.00 -12.38 -1.92
C GLY A 82 -1.39 -11.44 -0.88
N TYR A 83 -0.67 -10.40 -1.31
CA TYR A 83 -0.17 -9.36 -0.40
C TYR A 83 -1.30 -8.59 0.28
N PHE A 84 -2.29 -8.08 -0.46
CA PHE A 84 -3.40 -7.32 0.13
C PHE A 84 -4.20 -8.15 1.14
N LEU A 85 -4.40 -9.45 0.87
CA LEU A 85 -5.02 -10.38 1.82
C LEU A 85 -4.14 -10.58 3.05
N HIS A 86 -2.83 -10.81 2.88
CA HIS A 86 -1.90 -10.94 4.00
C HIS A 86 -1.96 -9.71 4.91
N ASP A 87 -1.87 -8.50 4.35
CA ASP A 87 -1.81 -7.26 5.12
C ASP A 87 -3.14 -6.96 5.84
N CYS A 88 -4.28 -7.18 5.17
CA CYS A 88 -5.59 -7.10 5.81
C CYS A 88 -5.72 -8.09 6.97
N ILE A 89 -5.36 -9.36 6.77
CA ILE A 89 -5.44 -10.38 7.83
C ILE A 89 -4.52 -10.01 8.98
N ASP A 90 -3.30 -9.54 8.71
CA ASP A 90 -2.36 -9.13 9.75
C ASP A 90 -2.92 -7.98 10.60
N MET A 91 -3.39 -6.88 9.98
CA MET A 91 -3.99 -5.77 10.72
C MET A 91 -5.20 -6.20 11.57
N LEU A 92 -6.03 -7.12 11.07
CA LEU A 92 -7.19 -7.63 11.80
C LEU A 92 -6.77 -8.52 12.98
N VAL A 93 -5.81 -9.43 12.79
CA VAL A 93 -5.31 -10.35 13.84
C VAL A 93 -4.66 -9.59 14.98
N TYR A 94 -3.94 -8.50 14.69
CA TYR A 94 -3.30 -7.67 15.70
C TYR A 94 -4.24 -6.60 16.31
N GLY A 95 -5.51 -6.57 15.92
CA GLY A 95 -6.50 -5.63 16.47
C GLY A 95 -6.31 -4.17 16.04
N GLU A 96 -5.51 -3.93 15.00
CA GLU A 96 -5.15 -2.59 14.55
C GLU A 96 -6.14 -2.02 13.51
N GLY A 97 -7.21 -2.76 13.20
CA GLY A 97 -8.12 -2.36 12.13
C GLY A 97 -8.84 -1.03 12.34
N ARG A 98 -9.07 -0.62 13.59
CA ARG A 98 -9.63 0.71 13.90
C ARG A 98 -8.60 1.82 13.71
N GLN A 99 -7.34 1.56 14.02
CA GLN A 99 -6.21 2.48 13.87
C GLN A 99 -5.92 2.69 12.38
N TYR A 100 -5.89 1.61 11.61
CA TYR A 100 -5.51 1.57 10.20
C TYR A 100 -6.71 1.37 9.24
N LYS A 101 -7.86 1.96 9.59
CA LYS A 101 -9.13 1.77 8.85
C LYS A 101 -9.03 2.11 7.35
N GLU A 102 -8.26 3.12 7.00
CA GLU A 102 -8.09 3.55 5.60
C GLU A 102 -7.29 2.52 4.80
N TYR A 103 -6.24 1.92 5.41
CA TYR A 103 -5.48 0.84 4.80
C TYR A 103 -6.36 -0.41 4.60
N ILE A 104 -7.21 -0.75 5.57
CA ILE A 104 -8.17 -1.86 5.41
C ILE A 104 -9.14 -1.62 4.26
N ILE A 105 -9.74 -0.43 4.17
CA ILE A 105 -10.67 -0.10 3.08
C ILE A 105 -9.92 -0.15 1.74
N HIS A 106 -8.72 0.42 1.67
CA HIS A 106 -7.87 0.40 0.48
C HIS A 106 -7.57 -1.04 0.01
N HIS A 107 -7.08 -1.90 0.90
CA HIS A 107 -6.73 -3.28 0.55
C HIS A 107 -7.96 -4.12 0.22
N THR A 108 -9.07 -3.92 0.92
CA THR A 108 -10.34 -4.61 0.61
C THR A 108 -10.86 -4.22 -0.78
N LEU A 109 -10.88 -2.92 -1.12
CA LEU A 109 -11.26 -2.46 -2.46
C LEU A 109 -10.30 -2.96 -3.53
N SER A 110 -9.00 -3.04 -3.22
CA SER A 110 -7.98 -3.57 -4.13
C SER A 110 -8.20 -5.06 -4.42
N VAL A 111 -8.48 -5.88 -3.38
CA VAL A 111 -8.83 -7.31 -3.56
C VAL A 111 -10.09 -7.46 -4.39
N ILE A 112 -11.16 -6.72 -4.08
CA ILE A 112 -12.42 -6.75 -4.86
C ILE A 112 -12.18 -6.35 -6.31
N GLY A 113 -11.39 -5.30 -6.56
CA GLY A 113 -11.03 -4.83 -7.89
C GLY A 113 -10.25 -5.89 -8.68
N VAL A 114 -9.23 -6.51 -8.06
CA VAL A 114 -8.45 -7.59 -8.68
C VAL A 114 -9.32 -8.79 -9.01
N ILE A 115 -10.16 -9.26 -8.07
CA ILE A 115 -11.10 -10.37 -8.31
C ILE A 115 -12.02 -10.04 -9.49
N SER A 116 -12.56 -8.82 -9.54
CA SER A 116 -13.48 -8.39 -10.60
C SER A 116 -12.80 -8.36 -11.98
N ILE A 117 -11.55 -7.91 -12.05
CA ILE A 117 -10.72 -7.91 -13.28
C ILE A 117 -10.41 -9.36 -13.72
N LEU A 118 -9.99 -10.22 -12.79
CA LEU A 118 -9.67 -11.61 -13.07
C LEU A 118 -10.90 -12.41 -13.54
N TYR A 119 -12.05 -12.22 -12.88
CA TYR A 119 -13.30 -12.88 -13.21
C TYR A 119 -13.85 -12.43 -14.57
N SER A 120 -13.83 -11.12 -14.83
CA SER A 120 -14.31 -10.57 -16.11
C SER A 120 -13.36 -10.84 -17.27
N LYS A 121 -12.08 -11.16 -17.00
CA LYS A 121 -11.00 -11.30 -18.00
C LYS A 121 -10.85 -10.05 -18.89
N ARG A 122 -11.29 -8.89 -18.39
CA ARG A 122 -11.18 -7.59 -19.05
C ARG A 122 -10.30 -6.70 -18.18
N LEU A 123 -9.66 -5.71 -18.82
CA LEU A 123 -8.92 -4.66 -18.10
C LEU A 123 -7.71 -5.16 -17.29
N LEU A 124 -7.13 -6.33 -17.64
CA LEU A 124 -5.92 -6.84 -17.01
C LEU A 124 -4.76 -5.84 -17.07
N GLY A 125 -4.55 -5.19 -18.22
CA GLY A 125 -3.54 -4.14 -18.39
C GLY A 125 -3.80 -2.93 -17.48
N LEU A 126 -5.05 -2.50 -17.29
CA LEU A 126 -5.37 -1.44 -16.33
C LEU A 126 -5.09 -1.87 -14.88
N GLY A 127 -5.37 -3.14 -14.54
CA GLY A 127 -5.03 -3.70 -13.24
C GLY A 127 -3.52 -3.62 -12.98
N VAL A 128 -2.70 -3.95 -13.98
CA VAL A 128 -1.23 -3.88 -13.91
C VAL A 128 -0.75 -2.43 -13.79
N ILE A 129 -1.32 -1.49 -14.55
CA ILE A 129 -1.02 -0.06 -14.43
C ILE A 129 -1.44 0.47 -13.05
N CYS A 130 -2.53 -0.04 -12.48
CA CYS A 130 -2.94 0.30 -11.11
C CYS A 130 -1.87 -0.15 -10.09
N LEU A 131 -1.23 -1.31 -10.31
CA LEU A 131 -0.11 -1.75 -9.47
C LEU A 131 1.14 -0.87 -9.61
N LEU A 132 1.36 -0.18 -10.75
CA LEU A 132 2.42 0.83 -10.84
C LEU A 132 2.21 2.00 -9.87
N VAL A 133 0.96 2.31 -9.48
CA VAL A 133 0.68 3.30 -8.42
C VAL A 133 1.23 2.80 -7.08
N GLU A 134 1.16 1.49 -6.83
CA GLU A 134 1.69 0.83 -5.64
C GLU A 134 3.23 0.80 -5.64
N VAL A 135 3.88 0.78 -6.81
CA VAL A 135 5.34 0.92 -6.88
C VAL A 135 5.78 2.28 -6.32
N GLN A 136 4.95 3.31 -6.40
CA GLN A 136 5.25 4.62 -5.83
C GLN A 136 5.09 4.65 -4.31
N THR A 137 4.28 3.75 -3.73
CA THR A 137 4.22 3.56 -2.27
C THR A 137 5.50 2.91 -1.74
N THR A 138 6.31 2.21 -2.57
CA THR A 138 7.68 1.76 -2.24
C THR A 138 8.54 2.88 -1.68
N PHE A 139 8.53 4.05 -2.31
CA PHE A 139 9.32 5.20 -1.87
C PHE A 139 8.82 5.74 -0.52
N LEU A 140 7.52 5.63 -0.24
CA LEU A 140 6.95 6.00 1.06
C LEU A 140 7.34 4.98 2.14
N HIS A 141 7.28 3.68 1.86
CA HIS A 141 7.74 2.65 2.79
C HIS A 141 9.23 2.77 3.09
N LEU A 142 10.06 3.00 2.07
CA LEU A 142 11.49 3.26 2.24
C LEU A 142 11.72 4.52 3.07
N ARG A 143 10.96 5.58 2.82
CA ARG A 143 11.03 6.82 3.60
C ARG A 143 10.65 6.60 5.07
N THR A 144 9.56 5.89 5.35
CA THR A 144 9.15 5.55 6.72
C THR A 144 10.23 4.72 7.40
N ILE A 145 10.81 3.74 6.71
CA ILE A 145 11.96 2.97 7.22
C ILE A 145 13.13 3.88 7.58
N LEU A 146 13.53 4.80 6.69
CA LEU A 146 14.62 5.76 6.96
C LEU A 146 14.31 6.63 8.19
N ARG A 147 13.05 7.08 8.33
CA ARG A 147 12.60 7.86 9.50
C ARG A 147 12.65 7.04 10.80
N ILE A 148 12.32 5.74 10.79
CA ILE A 148 12.47 4.85 11.97
C ILE A 148 13.92 4.82 12.47
N PHE A 149 14.89 4.95 11.56
CA PHE A 149 16.32 5.05 11.86
C PHE A 149 16.81 6.48 12.17
N GLY A 150 15.92 7.48 12.25
CA GLY A 150 16.27 8.87 12.53
C GLY A 150 16.82 9.63 11.32
N LEU A 151 16.72 9.08 10.11
CA LEU A 151 17.20 9.72 8.89
C LEU A 151 16.07 10.53 8.23
N ASN A 152 16.08 11.85 8.41
CA ASN A 152 15.12 12.74 7.77
C ASN A 152 15.58 13.16 6.36
N ARG A 153 14.96 12.58 5.33
CA ARG A 153 15.11 13.04 3.93
C ARG A 153 13.83 13.70 3.43
N LYS A 154 13.92 14.99 3.08
CA LYS A 154 12.83 15.75 2.45
C LYS A 154 12.79 15.45 0.96
N ASN A 155 11.86 14.61 0.53
CA ASN A 155 11.64 14.32 -0.89
C ASN A 155 10.17 14.60 -1.27
N SER A 156 9.87 15.85 -1.61
CA SER A 156 8.51 16.28 -2.01
C SER A 156 8.16 15.88 -3.45
N GLY A 157 9.14 15.83 -4.36
CA GLY A 157 8.92 15.61 -5.80
C GLY A 157 8.39 14.22 -6.17
N LEU A 158 8.80 13.17 -5.44
CA LEU A 158 8.34 11.80 -5.69
C LEU A 158 6.85 11.61 -5.37
N ILE A 159 6.28 12.47 -4.52
CA ILE A 159 4.92 12.27 -4.03
C ILE A 159 3.88 12.87 -4.99
N VAL A 160 4.24 13.85 -5.83
CA VAL A 160 3.33 14.40 -6.84
C VAL A 160 3.13 13.41 -8.00
N PHE A 161 4.15 12.63 -8.34
CA PHE A 161 4.12 11.64 -9.43
C PHE A 161 3.01 10.59 -9.24
N ARG A 162 2.53 10.38 -8.00
CA ARG A 162 1.49 9.39 -7.68
C ARG A 162 0.12 9.71 -8.22
N HIS A 163 -0.17 10.99 -8.42
CA HIS A 163 -1.48 11.45 -8.88
C HIS A 163 -1.65 11.23 -10.39
N VAL A 164 -0.56 11.27 -11.17
CA VAL A 164 -0.61 11.19 -12.63
C VAL A 164 -1.21 9.85 -13.10
N PRO A 165 -0.75 8.66 -12.66
CA PRO A 165 -1.33 7.41 -13.13
C PRO A 165 -2.75 7.18 -12.60
N THR A 166 -3.05 7.57 -11.36
CA THR A 166 -4.42 7.44 -10.82
C THR A 166 -5.42 8.31 -11.59
N SER A 167 -5.04 9.55 -11.94
CA SER A 167 -5.88 10.43 -12.75
C SER A 167 -6.07 9.90 -14.16
N TYR A 168 -5.01 9.35 -14.78
CA TYR A 168 -5.10 8.69 -16.08
C TYR A 168 -6.05 7.49 -16.05
N LEU A 169 -5.93 6.61 -15.05
CA LEU A 169 -6.79 5.43 -14.91
C LEU A 169 -8.26 5.83 -14.72
N LEU A 170 -8.52 6.85 -13.90
CA LEU A 170 -9.88 7.35 -13.67
C LEU A 170 -10.48 7.97 -14.94
N PHE A 171 -9.68 8.72 -15.69
CA PHE A 171 -10.07 9.25 -17.00
C PHE A 171 -10.38 8.11 -17.99
N TYR A 172 -9.50 7.11 -18.10
CA TYR A 172 -9.66 5.99 -19.01
C TYR A 172 -10.94 5.19 -18.71
N ILE A 173 -11.18 4.80 -17.45
CA ILE A 173 -12.36 3.98 -17.10
C ILE A 173 -13.68 4.75 -17.26
N SER A 174 -13.65 6.07 -17.03
CA SER A 174 -14.84 6.91 -17.06
C SER A 174 -15.22 7.29 -18.49
N LEU A 175 -14.25 7.69 -19.31
CA LEU A 175 -14.52 8.34 -20.60
C LEU A 175 -14.13 7.50 -21.82
N ILE A 176 -13.15 6.61 -21.71
CA ILE A 176 -12.67 5.83 -22.86
C ILE A 176 -13.27 4.42 -22.86
N GLU A 177 -13.34 3.78 -21.70
CA GLU A 177 -13.70 2.38 -21.61
C GLU A 177 -15.22 2.18 -21.62
N TYR A 178 -15.81 1.93 -22.79
CA TYR A 178 -17.25 1.62 -22.93
C TYR A 178 -17.55 0.13 -23.14
N ARG A 179 -16.53 -0.72 -23.33
CA ARG A 179 -16.70 -2.14 -23.68
C ARG A 179 -16.90 -3.04 -22.46
N ALA A 180 -16.38 -2.64 -21.30
CA ALA A 180 -16.60 -3.33 -20.04
C ALA A 180 -18.02 -3.12 -19.51
N HIS A 181 -18.56 -4.13 -18.79
CA HIS A 181 -19.87 -4.04 -18.15
C HIS A 181 -19.96 -2.84 -17.19
N LEU A 182 -21.10 -2.17 -17.16
CA LEU A 182 -21.33 -0.96 -16.36
C LEU A 182 -20.99 -1.17 -14.87
N LEU A 183 -21.39 -2.31 -14.29
CA LEU A 183 -21.10 -2.64 -12.89
C LEU A 183 -19.59 -2.72 -12.61
N LEU A 184 -18.82 -3.34 -13.50
CA LEU A 184 -17.36 -3.42 -13.38
C LEU A 184 -16.73 -2.03 -13.43
N ARG A 185 -17.21 -1.17 -14.35
CA ARG A 185 -16.74 0.20 -14.48
C ARG A 185 -17.04 1.03 -13.23
N ILE A 186 -18.27 0.98 -12.71
CA ILE A 186 -18.66 1.70 -11.49
C ILE A 186 -17.80 1.24 -10.32
N LEU A 187 -17.64 -0.07 -10.13
CA LEU A 187 -16.83 -0.65 -9.06
C LEU A 187 -15.38 -0.16 -9.14
N LEU A 188 -14.74 -0.24 -10.31
CA LEU A 188 -13.36 0.19 -10.50
C LEU A 188 -13.20 1.71 -10.37
N SER A 189 -14.17 2.50 -10.86
CA SER A 189 -14.18 3.96 -10.67
C SER A 189 -14.28 4.34 -9.20
N CYS A 190 -15.14 3.69 -8.41
CA CYS A 190 -15.24 3.91 -6.97
C CYS A 190 -13.94 3.54 -6.25
N ALA A 191 -13.33 2.41 -6.61
CA ALA A 191 -12.04 1.99 -6.04
C ALA A 191 -10.92 2.99 -6.36
N LEU A 192 -10.84 3.48 -7.61
CA LEU A 192 -9.86 4.48 -8.04
C LEU A 192 -10.09 5.86 -7.42
N ALA A 193 -11.36 6.25 -7.22
CA ALA A 193 -11.70 7.48 -6.51
C ALA A 193 -11.25 7.41 -5.04
N PHE A 194 -11.49 6.28 -4.37
CA PHE A 194 -10.98 6.06 -3.03
C PHE A 194 -9.44 6.04 -2.98
N LEU A 195 -8.78 5.39 -3.95
CA LEU A 195 -7.32 5.39 -4.05
C LEU A 195 -6.77 6.82 -4.22
N THR A 196 -7.43 7.65 -5.02
CA THR A 196 -7.06 9.06 -5.20
C THR A 196 -7.20 9.82 -3.89
N TYR A 197 -8.33 9.66 -3.19
CA TYR A 197 -8.54 10.24 -1.86
C TYR A 197 -7.45 9.80 -0.86
N HIS A 198 -7.20 8.48 -0.77
CA HIS A 198 -6.21 7.90 0.13
C HIS A 198 -4.81 8.46 -0.16
N ASN A 199 -4.43 8.56 -1.43
CA ASN A 199 -3.15 9.13 -1.84
C ASN A 199 -3.01 10.62 -1.50
N CYS A 200 -4.08 11.40 -1.67
CA CYS A 200 -4.12 12.82 -1.27
C CYS A 200 -4.01 12.98 0.25
N HIS A 201 -4.75 12.18 1.01
CA HIS A 201 -4.73 12.25 2.47
C HIS A 201 -3.35 11.87 3.02
N LEU A 202 -2.76 10.78 2.51
CA LEU A 202 -1.42 10.35 2.90
C LEU A 202 -0.37 11.42 2.56
N GLN A 203 -0.46 12.04 1.38
CA GLN A 203 0.40 13.14 0.96
C GLN A 203 0.29 14.35 1.90
N HIS A 204 -0.94 14.74 2.25
CA HIS A 204 -1.18 15.82 3.20
C HIS A 204 -0.55 15.55 4.57
N ARG A 205 -0.71 14.31 5.09
CA ARG A 205 -0.13 13.91 6.39
C ARG A 205 1.40 13.91 6.34
N PHE A 206 2.01 13.45 5.25
CA PHE A 206 3.45 13.55 5.07
C PHE A 206 3.94 15.01 5.00
N MET A 207 3.24 15.88 4.29
CA MET A 207 3.57 17.32 4.25
C MET A 207 3.51 17.97 5.63
N LYS A 208 2.52 17.59 6.45
CA LYS A 208 2.39 18.03 7.83
C LYS A 208 3.57 17.54 8.69
N MET A 209 3.91 16.25 8.63
CA MET A 209 5.06 15.67 9.34
C MET A 209 6.41 16.28 8.91
N ASP A 210 6.49 16.83 7.71
CA ASP A 210 7.72 17.45 7.19
C ASP A 210 7.87 18.92 7.56
N GLY A 211 6.87 19.49 8.25
CA GLY A 211 6.82 20.91 8.62
C GLY A 211 6.54 21.85 7.45
N TYR A 212 6.06 21.33 6.31
CA TYR A 212 5.64 22.18 5.18
C TYR A 212 4.29 22.86 5.45
N ILE A 213 3.49 22.31 6.37
CA ILE A 213 2.21 22.85 6.82
C ILE A 213 2.35 23.14 8.31
N ALA A 214 2.03 24.36 8.74
CA ALA A 214 2.13 24.77 10.13
C ALA A 214 1.38 23.78 11.04
N SER A 215 2.08 23.21 12.02
CA SER A 215 1.51 22.37 13.07
C SER A 215 1.28 23.20 14.32
N GLU A 216 0.07 23.18 14.88
CA GLU A 216 -0.21 23.79 16.19
C GLU A 216 0.56 23.11 17.35
N ASN A 217 1.15 21.93 17.14
CA ASN A 217 1.94 21.22 18.14
C ASN A 217 3.27 20.79 17.50
N ALA A 218 4.31 21.61 17.65
CA ALA A 218 5.67 21.32 17.20
C ALA A 218 6.54 20.89 18.39
N ASP A 219 6.03 20.00 19.24
CA ASP A 219 6.77 19.44 20.38
C ASP A 219 7.04 17.93 20.17
N ASP A 220 8.34 17.62 20.08
CA ASP A 220 9.02 16.32 20.10
C ASP A 220 8.28 15.14 19.42
N ASP A 221 8.54 14.98 18.12
CA ASP A 221 7.98 13.94 17.24
C ASP A 221 8.86 12.69 17.11
N ASP A 222 9.42 12.19 18.22
CA ASP A 222 10.14 10.92 18.21
C ASP A 222 9.22 9.68 18.15
N GLU A 223 7.90 9.87 18.25
CA GLU A 223 6.92 8.78 18.37
C GLU A 223 5.97 8.58 17.17
N ILE A 224 5.78 9.58 16.29
CA ILE A 224 4.89 9.44 15.12
C ILE A 224 5.68 8.87 13.94
N ILE A 225 5.70 7.54 13.85
CA ILE A 225 6.41 6.82 12.78
C ILE A 225 5.55 6.69 11.52
N ASP A 226 4.23 6.56 11.65
CA ASP A 226 3.30 6.38 10.53
C ASP A 226 2.33 7.57 10.41
N PRO A 227 2.18 8.16 9.21
CA PRO A 227 1.29 9.31 8.99
C PRO A 227 -0.18 9.06 9.31
N LEU A 228 -0.68 7.82 9.25
CA LEU A 228 -2.07 7.47 9.54
C LEU A 228 -2.28 6.88 10.94
N ASP A 229 -1.22 6.82 11.76
CA ASP A 229 -1.37 6.41 13.16
C ASP A 229 -2.09 7.49 13.97
N LYS A 230 -3.22 7.12 14.59
CA LYS A 230 -4.06 8.01 15.40
C LYS A 230 -3.86 7.83 16.90
N TYR A 231 -3.21 6.75 17.33
CA TYR A 231 -3.01 6.48 18.76
C TYR A 231 -1.88 7.31 19.35
N SER A 232 -0.82 7.57 18.58
CA SER A 232 0.24 8.51 18.98
C SER A 232 -0.30 9.94 19.17
N GLU A 233 -1.26 10.38 18.33
CA GLU A 233 -1.88 11.71 18.44
C GLU A 233 -2.79 11.85 19.67
N THR A 234 -3.51 10.78 20.06
CA THR A 234 -4.46 10.79 21.19
C THR A 234 -3.78 10.57 22.55
N GLY A 235 -2.66 9.84 22.60
CA GLY A 235 -1.82 9.74 23.80
C GLY A 235 -1.24 11.09 24.24
N LYS A 236 -0.82 11.93 23.27
CA LYS A 236 -0.33 13.29 23.53
C LYS A 236 -1.42 14.23 24.05
N THR A 237 -2.67 14.12 23.57
CA THR A 237 -3.77 15.02 24.00
C THR A 237 -4.18 14.82 25.46
N ASN A 238 -4.09 13.58 25.97
CA ASN A 238 -4.42 13.27 27.35
C ASN A 238 -3.28 13.57 28.35
N ALA A 239 -2.04 13.72 27.88
CA ALA A 239 -0.90 14.09 28.71
C ALA A 239 -0.81 15.59 29.01
N HIS A 240 -1.42 16.44 28.17
CA HIS A 240 -1.47 17.90 28.37
C HIS A 240 -2.67 18.40 29.20
N GLN A 241 -3.47 17.48 29.77
CA GLN A 241 -4.65 17.82 30.60
C GLN A 241 -4.53 17.42 32.08
N ASN A 242 -3.34 17.02 32.54
CA ASN A 242 -3.04 16.75 33.96
C ASN A 242 -1.96 17.69 34.50
#